data_AF-A0A833HHR4-F1
#
_entry.id   AF-A0A833HHR4-F1
#
_cell.length_a   1.000
_cell.length_b   1.000
_cell.length_c   1.000
_cell.angle_alpha   90.00
_cell.angle_beta   90.00
_cell.angle_gamma   90.00
#
_symmetry.space_group_name_H-M   'P 1'
#
loop_
_entity.id
_entity.type
_entity.pdbx_description
1 polymer ?
#
loop_
_entity_poly.entity_id
_entity_poly.type
_entity_poly.pdbx_seq_one_letter_code
_entity_poly.pdbx_strand_id
1 'polypeptide(L)'
;PAAMPDPAPAPASGWRACGGPAVAFALTLATWAATGAGEGSYPPALYERGLELYRAERFDAAQPLFERAAELAPLSSAALHASFYRALCAYRQERWQETIALFSEMLAGYPESPYRAEGEYHIALCRRNLGDREGARATLRAVVAGFPGGEWARHAARRLEELTLTHAETPPARPDPADRRPS
;
A
#
# COMPACT_ATOMS: atom_id res chain seq x y z
N PRO A 1 -6.03 38.48 -69.84
CA PRO A 1 -7.03 38.06 -68.81
C PRO A 1 -6.57 36.74 -68.20
N ALA A 2 -6.43 36.74 -66.86
CA ALA A 2 -6.32 35.62 -65.92
C ALA A 2 -5.26 34.52 -66.15
N ALA A 3 -4.32 34.52 -65.21
CA ALA A 3 -3.26 33.55 -64.95
C ALA A 3 -3.75 32.16 -64.53
N MET A 4 -2.98 31.13 -64.93
CA MET A 4 -2.73 29.89 -64.19
C MET A 4 -1.24 29.55 -64.42
N PRO A 5 -0.42 29.37 -63.38
CA PRO A 5 0.87 28.68 -63.52
C PRO A 5 0.77 27.20 -63.13
N ASP A 6 1.40 26.36 -63.95
CA ASP A 6 1.48 24.90 -63.89
C ASP A 6 2.21 24.35 -62.64
N PRO A 7 1.87 23.14 -62.16
CA PRO A 7 2.67 22.42 -61.17
C PRO A 7 3.84 21.65 -61.81
N ALA A 8 5.05 21.83 -61.26
CA ALA A 8 6.26 21.08 -61.60
C ALA A 8 6.49 19.87 -60.64
N PRO A 9 7.30 18.87 -61.05
CA PRO A 9 7.10 17.44 -60.72
C PRO A 9 7.91 16.92 -59.52
N ALA A 10 7.44 15.81 -58.92
CA ALA A 10 8.19 15.04 -57.93
C ALA A 10 8.79 13.76 -58.55
N PRO A 11 10.05 13.39 -58.23
CA PRO A 11 10.78 12.32 -58.90
C PRO A 11 10.50 10.91 -58.35
N ALA A 12 10.58 9.94 -59.26
CA ALA A 12 10.56 8.52 -59.01
C ALA A 12 11.91 7.99 -58.50
N SER A 13 11.88 7.15 -57.46
CA SER A 13 12.86 6.10 -57.12
C SER A 13 12.32 5.39 -55.87
N GLY A 14 12.08 4.09 -55.81
CA GLY A 14 12.79 2.99 -56.46
C GLY A 14 13.72 2.33 -55.45
N TRP A 15 13.18 1.60 -54.47
CA TRP A 15 13.94 0.55 -53.78
C TRP A 15 13.03 -0.60 -53.36
N ARG A 16 13.39 -1.78 -53.86
CA ARG A 16 12.84 -3.08 -53.53
C ARG A 16 13.40 -3.56 -52.19
N ALA A 17 12.61 -4.41 -51.54
CA ALA A 17 12.82 -5.04 -50.25
C ALA A 17 14.22 -5.67 -50.04
N CYS A 18 14.71 -5.62 -48.79
CA CYS A 18 15.63 -6.60 -48.21
C CYS A 18 15.53 -6.60 -46.67
N GLY A 19 15.04 -7.71 -46.11
CA GLY A 19 15.59 -8.34 -44.90
C GLY A 19 15.13 -7.85 -43.51
N GLY A 20 14.41 -8.71 -42.78
CA GLY A 20 14.37 -8.72 -41.30
C GLY A 20 12.96 -8.84 -40.71
N PRO A 21 12.73 -9.71 -39.70
CA PRO A 21 11.38 -10.08 -39.29
C PRO A 21 10.75 -8.97 -38.45
N ALA A 22 9.95 -8.13 -39.08
CA ALA A 22 9.02 -7.26 -38.38
C ALA A 22 7.90 -8.13 -37.81
N VAL A 23 8.00 -8.37 -36.51
CA VAL A 23 6.93 -8.61 -35.54
C VAL A 23 5.54 -8.55 -36.19
N ALA A 24 4.98 -9.73 -36.45
CA ALA A 24 3.57 -9.86 -36.74
C ALA A 24 2.81 -9.45 -35.47
N PHE A 25 2.47 -8.17 -35.37
CA PHE A 25 1.45 -7.67 -34.46
C PHE A 25 0.11 -8.20 -34.98
N ALA A 26 -0.12 -9.48 -34.76
CA ALA A 26 -1.42 -10.10 -34.91
C ALA A 26 -2.32 -9.45 -33.86
N LEU A 27 -3.11 -8.48 -34.31
CA LEU A 27 -4.29 -7.99 -33.62
C LEU A 27 -5.32 -9.13 -33.55
N THR A 28 -5.04 -10.15 -32.73
CA THR A 28 -6.09 -10.97 -32.15
C THR A 28 -6.78 -10.10 -31.11
N LEU A 29 -7.81 -9.39 -31.56
CA LEU A 29 -8.78 -8.77 -30.69
C LEU A 29 -9.26 -9.85 -29.72
N ALA A 30 -8.80 -9.76 -28.48
CA ALA A 30 -9.26 -10.60 -27.39
C ALA A 30 -10.76 -10.29 -27.17
N THR A 31 -11.61 -11.02 -27.87
CA THR A 31 -13.06 -11.06 -27.68
C THR A 31 -13.37 -11.83 -26.39
N TRP A 32 -13.09 -11.22 -25.23
CA TRP A 32 -13.68 -11.61 -23.94
C TRP A 32 -13.72 -10.46 -22.93
N ALA A 33 -13.98 -9.23 -23.37
CA ALA A 33 -14.10 -8.08 -22.47
C ALA A 33 -15.54 -7.60 -22.22
N ALA A 34 -16.57 -8.35 -22.65
CA ALA A 34 -17.95 -7.85 -22.60
C ALA A 34 -19.00 -8.94 -22.31
N THR A 35 -18.88 -9.62 -21.16
CA THR A 35 -20.05 -10.30 -20.55
C THR A 35 -19.87 -10.35 -19.04
N GLY A 36 -20.23 -9.24 -18.39
CA GLY A 36 -20.12 -9.11 -16.92
C GLY A 36 -20.08 -7.68 -16.39
N ALA A 37 -20.47 -6.66 -17.17
CA ALA A 37 -20.82 -5.35 -16.61
C ALA A 37 -22.25 -5.43 -16.06
N GLY A 38 -22.39 -6.06 -14.89
CA GLY A 38 -23.59 -5.98 -14.08
C GLY A 38 -23.64 -4.63 -13.37
N GLU A 39 -24.60 -3.82 -13.77
CA GLU A 39 -25.07 -2.57 -13.18
C GLU A 39 -24.86 -2.47 -11.65
N GLY A 40 -24.07 -1.48 -11.19
CA GLY A 40 -24.08 -1.03 -9.77
C GLY A 40 -22.73 -0.88 -9.07
N SER A 41 -21.63 -1.38 -9.61
CA SER A 41 -20.30 -1.28 -8.96
C SER A 41 -19.60 0.05 -9.24
N TYR A 42 -20.11 1.14 -8.66
CA TYR A 42 -19.34 2.39 -8.56
C TYR A 42 -18.33 2.24 -7.41
N PRO A 43 -17.05 2.68 -7.55
CA PRO A 43 -16.05 2.50 -6.50
C PRO A 43 -16.50 3.01 -5.11
N PRO A 44 -17.18 4.16 -5.00
CA PRO A 44 -17.86 4.58 -3.76
C PRO A 44 -18.92 3.61 -3.21
N ALA A 45 -19.77 3.01 -4.05
CA ALA A 45 -20.79 2.06 -3.59
C ALA A 45 -20.16 0.75 -3.06
N LEU A 46 -19.08 0.28 -3.71
CA LEU A 46 -18.30 -0.86 -3.23
C LEU A 46 -17.60 -0.56 -1.91
N TYR A 47 -17.02 0.63 -1.78
CA TYR A 47 -16.41 1.10 -0.56
C TYR A 47 -17.43 1.20 0.60
N GLU A 48 -18.60 1.80 0.36
CA GLU A 48 -19.67 1.89 1.36
C GLU A 48 -20.15 0.51 1.82
N ARG A 49 -20.36 -0.41 0.87
CA ARG A 49 -20.72 -1.80 1.20
C ARG A 49 -19.61 -2.52 1.98
N GLY A 50 -18.36 -2.27 1.62
CA GLY A 50 -17.19 -2.75 2.37
C GLY A 50 -17.20 -2.23 3.81
N LEU A 51 -17.51 -0.96 4.03
CA LEU A 51 -17.61 -0.37 5.37
C LEU A 51 -18.73 -0.99 6.20
N GLU A 52 -19.88 -1.29 5.61
CA GLU A 52 -20.97 -1.99 6.30
C GLU A 52 -20.51 -3.37 6.80
N LEU A 53 -19.83 -4.13 5.94
CA LEU A 53 -19.29 -5.44 6.30
C LEU A 53 -18.17 -5.34 7.33
N TYR A 54 -17.30 -4.33 7.23
CA TYR A 54 -16.25 -4.07 8.22
C TYR A 54 -16.83 -3.76 9.60
N ARG A 55 -17.88 -2.93 9.66
CA ARG A 55 -18.61 -2.61 10.91
C ARG A 55 -19.34 -3.83 11.46
N ALA A 56 -19.79 -4.72 10.60
CA ALA A 56 -20.36 -6.02 10.97
C ALA A 56 -19.29 -7.08 11.32
N GLU A 57 -18.01 -6.70 11.37
CA GLU A 57 -16.86 -7.58 11.63
C GLU A 57 -16.69 -8.74 10.64
N ARG A 58 -17.31 -8.61 9.46
CA ARG A 58 -17.22 -9.58 8.36
C ARG A 58 -16.02 -9.25 7.46
N PHE A 59 -14.82 -9.31 8.03
CA PHE A 59 -13.60 -8.86 7.37
C PHE A 59 -13.27 -9.65 6.10
N ASP A 60 -13.48 -10.97 6.09
CA ASP A 60 -13.31 -11.82 4.91
C ASP A 60 -14.16 -11.36 3.71
N ALA A 61 -15.37 -10.88 3.98
CA ALA A 61 -16.29 -10.41 2.94
C ALA A 61 -16.04 -8.93 2.57
N ALA A 62 -15.52 -8.12 3.51
CA ALA A 62 -15.25 -6.70 3.31
C ALA A 62 -13.98 -6.48 2.46
N GLN A 63 -12.92 -7.24 2.74
CA GLN A 63 -11.62 -7.10 2.09
C GLN A 63 -11.67 -7.13 0.55
N PRO A 64 -12.33 -8.09 -0.13
CA PRO A 64 -12.40 -8.11 -1.59
C PRO A 64 -13.20 -6.93 -2.17
N LEU A 65 -14.17 -6.37 -1.43
CA LEU A 65 -14.90 -5.18 -1.89
C LEU A 65 -14.00 -3.94 -1.88
N PHE A 66 -13.16 -3.80 -0.85
CA PHE A 66 -12.19 -2.71 -0.78
C PHE A 66 -11.11 -2.83 -1.84
N GLU A 67 -10.61 -4.05 -2.09
CA GLU A 67 -9.69 -4.32 -3.19
C GLU A 67 -10.30 -3.91 -4.53
N ARG A 68 -11.53 -4.35 -4.81
CA ARG A 68 -12.21 -3.99 -6.05
C ARG A 68 -12.46 -2.48 -6.17
N ALA A 69 -12.80 -1.80 -5.07
CA ALA A 69 -12.97 -0.36 -5.06
C ALA A 69 -11.66 0.39 -5.35
N ALA A 70 -10.52 -0.10 -4.85
CA ALA A 70 -9.21 0.47 -5.13
C ALA A 70 -8.78 0.27 -6.60
N GLU A 71 -9.02 -0.92 -7.16
CA GLU A 71 -8.70 -1.25 -8.56
C GLU A 71 -9.47 -0.43 -9.58
N LEU A 72 -10.77 -0.18 -9.33
CA LEU A 72 -11.64 0.52 -10.29
C LEU A 72 -11.36 2.03 -10.37
N ALA A 73 -10.75 2.63 -9.34
CA ALA A 73 -10.49 4.06 -9.30
C ALA A 73 -9.18 4.43 -8.59
N PRO A 74 -8.01 3.97 -9.07
CA PRO A 74 -6.73 4.01 -8.35
C PRO A 74 -6.23 5.42 -8.00
N LEU A 75 -6.67 6.46 -8.72
CA LEU A 75 -6.27 7.85 -8.47
C LEU A 75 -7.30 8.64 -7.64
N SER A 76 -8.35 7.98 -7.14
CA SER A 76 -9.39 8.62 -6.34
C SER A 76 -9.04 8.62 -4.85
N SER A 77 -9.58 9.60 -4.12
CA SER A 77 -9.57 9.54 -2.66
C SER A 77 -10.23 8.26 -2.14
N ALA A 78 -11.29 7.78 -2.81
CA ALA A 78 -11.96 6.53 -2.47
C ALA A 78 -11.03 5.31 -2.54
N ALA A 79 -10.12 5.23 -3.53
CA ALA A 79 -9.14 4.15 -3.60
C ALA A 79 -8.12 4.19 -2.47
N LEU A 80 -7.68 5.39 -2.05
CA LEU A 80 -6.84 5.53 -0.87
C LEU A 80 -7.56 5.02 0.39
N HIS A 81 -8.81 5.44 0.62
CA HIS A 81 -9.59 4.98 1.76
C HIS A 81 -9.84 3.46 1.68
N ALA A 82 -10.20 2.94 0.51
CA ALA A 82 -10.43 1.51 0.32
C ALA A 82 -9.16 0.70 0.59
N SER A 83 -7.99 1.13 0.10
CA SER A 83 -6.70 0.50 0.38
C SER A 83 -6.39 0.45 1.88
N PHE A 84 -6.68 1.55 2.58
CA PHE A 84 -6.54 1.64 4.03
C PHE A 84 -7.43 0.62 4.76
N TYR A 85 -8.73 0.56 4.43
CA TYR A 85 -9.65 -0.40 5.05
C TYR A 85 -9.38 -1.86 4.64
N ARG A 86 -8.85 -2.13 3.44
CA ARG A 86 -8.37 -3.45 3.03
C ARG A 86 -7.27 -3.94 3.97
N ALA A 87 -6.29 -3.08 4.27
CA ALA A 87 -5.21 -3.40 5.21
C ALA A 87 -5.73 -3.59 6.64
N LEU A 88 -6.68 -2.77 7.10
CA LEU A 88 -7.33 -2.94 8.39
C LEU A 88 -8.12 -4.25 8.49
N CYS A 89 -8.78 -4.70 7.43
CA CYS A 89 -9.45 -6.02 7.42
C CYS A 89 -8.44 -7.13 7.71
N ALA A 90 -7.29 -7.13 7.02
CA ALA A 90 -6.23 -8.10 7.28
C ALA A 90 -5.70 -8.01 8.71
N TYR A 91 -5.54 -6.78 9.24
CA TYR A 91 -5.10 -6.55 10.62
C TYR A 91 -6.08 -7.13 11.65
N ARG A 92 -7.38 -6.91 11.45
CA ARG A 92 -8.45 -7.42 12.33
C ARG A 92 -8.56 -8.95 12.30
N GLN A 93 -8.05 -9.57 11.25
CA GLN A 93 -7.98 -11.03 11.09
C GLN A 93 -6.63 -11.60 11.55
N GLU A 94 -5.77 -10.80 12.16
CA GLU A 94 -4.45 -11.21 12.64
C GLU A 94 -3.50 -11.71 11.54
N ARG A 95 -3.77 -11.35 10.28
CA ARG A 95 -2.94 -11.70 9.11
C ARG A 95 -1.76 -10.75 8.99
N TRP A 96 -0.85 -10.79 9.97
CA TRP A 96 0.18 -9.76 10.17
C TRP A 96 1.08 -9.51 8.96
N GLN A 97 1.53 -10.56 8.27
CA GLN A 97 2.37 -10.42 7.07
C GLN A 97 1.61 -9.73 5.93
N GLU A 98 0.34 -10.12 5.73
CA GLU A 98 -0.53 -9.52 4.73
C GLU A 98 -0.80 -8.05 5.04
N THR A 99 -1.09 -7.73 6.30
CA THR A 99 -1.25 -6.35 6.77
C THR A 99 -0.03 -5.49 6.46
N ILE A 100 1.19 -6.00 6.74
CA ILE A 100 2.43 -5.27 6.43
C ILE A 100 2.54 -5.03 4.93
N ALA A 101 2.27 -6.04 4.09
CA ALA A 101 2.33 -5.91 2.64
C ALA A 101 1.33 -4.86 2.13
N LEU A 102 0.07 -4.93 2.57
CA LEU A 102 -1.01 -4.03 2.14
C LEU A 102 -0.77 -2.57 2.56
N PHE A 103 -0.35 -2.34 3.81
CA PHE A 103 0.02 -0.98 4.23
C PHE A 103 1.27 -0.47 3.49
N SER A 104 2.26 -1.33 3.24
CA SER A 104 3.46 -0.92 2.50
C SER A 104 3.13 -0.54 1.05
N GLU A 105 2.25 -1.30 0.40
CA GLU A 105 1.73 -1.01 -0.94
C GLU A 105 1.00 0.34 -0.96
N MET A 106 0.09 0.56 -0.01
CA MET A 106 -0.64 1.83 0.13
C MET A 106 0.32 3.01 0.34
N LEU A 107 1.31 2.87 1.21
CA LEU A 107 2.29 3.92 1.50
C LEU A 107 3.21 4.23 0.30
N ALA A 108 3.51 3.23 -0.52
CA ALA A 108 4.26 3.41 -1.75
C ALA A 108 3.43 4.12 -2.84
N GLY A 109 2.14 3.79 -2.95
CA GLY A 109 1.22 4.43 -3.89
C GLY A 109 0.78 5.84 -3.48
N TYR A 110 0.71 6.11 -2.17
CA TYR A 110 0.21 7.36 -1.60
C TYR A 110 1.15 7.90 -0.50
N PRO A 111 2.35 8.38 -0.86
CA PRO A 111 3.36 8.81 0.10
C PRO A 111 2.93 10.01 0.95
N GLU A 112 2.06 10.88 0.44
CA GLU A 112 1.52 12.06 1.14
C GLU A 112 0.15 11.80 1.80
N SER A 113 -0.20 10.53 1.99
CA SER A 113 -1.48 10.14 2.57
C SER A 113 -1.63 10.63 4.02
N PRO A 114 -2.80 11.15 4.44
CA PRO A 114 -3.08 11.42 5.85
C PRO A 114 -3.00 10.15 6.73
N TYR A 115 -3.13 8.96 6.14
CA TYR A 115 -3.01 7.68 6.82
C TYR A 115 -1.55 7.21 7.00
N ARG A 116 -0.56 8.01 6.58
CA ARG A 116 0.85 7.59 6.61
C ARG A 116 1.31 7.19 8.00
N ALA A 117 1.05 8.04 9.00
CA ALA A 117 1.43 7.78 10.39
C ALA A 117 0.68 6.57 10.98
N GLU A 118 -0.60 6.41 10.64
CA GLU A 118 -1.44 5.30 11.09
C GLU A 118 -0.99 3.97 10.49
N GLY A 119 -0.75 3.94 9.18
CA GLY A 119 -0.27 2.75 8.47
C GLY A 119 1.11 2.30 8.97
N GLU A 120 2.05 3.22 9.16
CA GLU A 120 3.36 2.91 9.75
C GLU A 120 3.24 2.40 11.19
N TYR A 121 2.32 2.97 11.99
CA TYR A 121 2.04 2.48 13.33
C TYR A 121 1.49 1.04 13.31
N HIS A 122 0.53 0.73 12.44
CA HIS A 122 0.01 -0.63 12.28
C HIS A 122 1.07 -1.63 11.79
N ILE A 123 1.94 -1.23 10.86
CA ILE A 123 3.09 -2.04 10.43
C ILE A 123 3.97 -2.38 11.64
N ALA A 124 4.26 -1.41 12.50
CA ALA A 124 5.08 -1.65 13.69
C ALA A 124 4.41 -2.64 14.67
N LEU A 125 3.10 -2.54 14.87
CA LEU A 125 2.36 -3.50 15.69
C LEU A 125 2.39 -4.91 15.10
N CYS A 126 2.25 -5.03 13.78
CA CYS A 126 2.35 -6.33 13.10
C CYS A 126 3.75 -6.92 13.23
N ARG A 127 4.81 -6.12 13.03
CA ARG A 127 6.21 -6.55 13.23
C ARG A 127 6.44 -7.08 14.64
N ARG A 128 5.91 -6.37 15.65
CA ARG A 128 5.97 -6.82 17.04
C ARG A 128 5.29 -8.17 17.23
N ASN A 129 4.09 -8.36 16.69
CA ASN A 129 3.34 -9.62 16.80
C ASN A 129 4.06 -10.77 16.08
N LEU A 130 4.83 -10.47 15.04
CA LEU A 130 5.71 -11.43 14.35
C LEU A 130 7.04 -11.69 15.07
N GLY A 131 7.28 -11.05 16.22
CA GLY A 131 8.51 -11.20 17.00
C GLY A 131 9.66 -10.27 16.58
N ASP A 132 9.49 -9.51 15.50
CA ASP A 132 10.44 -8.48 15.05
C ASP A 132 10.32 -7.22 15.91
N ARG A 133 10.76 -7.32 17.17
CA ARG A 133 10.71 -6.22 18.13
C ARG A 133 11.63 -5.06 17.75
N GLU A 134 12.78 -5.35 17.17
CA GLU A 134 13.73 -4.31 16.74
C GLU A 134 13.18 -3.53 15.54
N GLY A 135 12.65 -4.21 14.52
CA GLY A 135 11.98 -3.56 13.39
C GLY A 135 10.74 -2.79 13.82
N ALA A 136 9.96 -3.29 14.78
CA ALA A 136 8.85 -2.55 15.38
C ALA A 136 9.32 -1.26 16.06
N ARG A 137 10.35 -1.33 16.92
CA ARG A 137 10.93 -0.15 17.59
C ARG A 137 11.44 0.88 16.58
N ALA A 138 12.12 0.44 15.53
CA ALA A 138 12.62 1.31 14.47
C ALA A 138 11.47 2.04 13.75
N THR A 139 10.41 1.33 13.37
CA THR A 139 9.24 1.94 12.74
C THR A 139 8.52 2.92 13.69
N LEU A 140 8.32 2.56 14.97
CA LEU A 140 7.69 3.47 15.94
C LEU A 140 8.50 4.77 16.12
N ARG A 141 9.84 4.68 16.19
CA ARG A 141 10.71 5.86 16.24
C ARG A 141 10.56 6.73 15.00
N ALA A 142 10.46 6.13 13.81
CA ALA A 142 10.24 6.86 12.57
C ALA A 142 8.90 7.62 12.59
N VAL A 143 7.82 7.00 13.10
CA VAL A 143 6.52 7.67 13.25
C VAL A 143 6.61 8.85 14.21
N VAL A 144 7.27 8.69 15.37
CA VAL A 144 7.44 9.77 16.35
C VAL A 144 8.24 10.95 15.77
N ALA A 145 9.30 10.65 15.01
CA ALA A 145 10.14 11.68 14.40
C ALA A 145 9.47 12.37 13.19
N GLY A 146 8.71 11.63 12.39
CA GLY A 146 8.08 12.13 11.16
C GLY A 146 6.80 12.92 11.40
N PHE A 147 6.08 12.67 12.51
CA PHE A 147 4.77 13.28 12.78
C PHE A 147 4.67 13.90 14.19
N PRO A 148 5.56 14.86 14.55
CA PRO A 148 5.58 15.43 15.89
C PRO A 148 4.22 16.08 16.24
N GLY A 149 3.67 15.72 17.39
CA GLY A 149 2.37 16.23 17.87
C GLY A 149 1.12 15.52 17.32
N GLY A 150 1.28 14.62 16.34
CA GLY A 150 0.19 13.79 15.82
C GLY A 150 -0.33 12.78 16.85
N GLU A 151 -1.60 12.37 16.72
CA GLU A 151 -2.18 11.34 17.58
C GLU A 151 -1.39 10.03 17.49
N TRP A 152 -1.08 9.59 16.28
CA TRP A 152 -0.31 8.38 16.02
C TRP A 152 1.12 8.43 16.56
N ALA A 153 1.75 9.61 16.58
CA ALA A 153 3.05 9.78 17.23
C ALA A 153 2.96 9.60 18.75
N ARG A 154 1.88 10.08 19.40
CA ARG A 154 1.65 9.83 20.84
C ARG A 154 1.43 8.34 21.13
N HIS A 155 0.61 7.68 20.32
CA HIS A 155 0.41 6.22 20.44
C HIS A 155 1.71 5.45 20.20
N ALA A 156 2.48 5.85 19.19
CA ALA A 156 3.75 5.23 18.87
C ALA A 156 4.79 5.40 19.99
N ALA A 157 4.88 6.59 20.59
CA ALA A 157 5.76 6.86 21.71
C ALA A 157 5.45 5.97 22.93
N ARG A 158 4.16 5.83 23.27
CA ARG A 158 3.73 4.93 24.36
C ARG A 158 4.12 3.48 24.08
N ARG A 159 3.86 2.98 22.87
CA ARG A 159 4.23 1.61 22.49
C ARG A 159 5.75 1.39 22.47
N LEU A 160 6.52 2.41 22.11
CA LEU A 160 7.97 2.35 22.15
C LEU A 160 8.49 2.21 23.58
N GLU A 161 7.93 2.97 24.52
CA GLU A 161 8.25 2.89 25.94
C GLU A 161 7.99 1.47 26.49
N GLU A 162 6.80 0.91 26.25
CA GLU A 162 6.44 -0.46 26.63
C GLU A 162 7.48 -1.47 26.11
N LEU A 163 7.86 -1.36 24.83
CA LEU A 163 8.84 -2.27 24.23
C LEU A 163 10.22 -2.12 24.87
N THR A 164 10.64 -0.91 25.26
CA THR A 164 11.93 -0.69 25.93
C THR A 164 11.95 -1.23 27.36
N LEU A 165 10.86 -1.06 28.10
CA LEU A 165 10.74 -1.52 29.48
C LEU A 165 10.77 -3.05 29.58
N THR A 166 10.09 -3.76 28.67
CA THR A 166 10.15 -5.24 28.62
C THR A 166 11.56 -5.79 28.42
N HIS A 167 12.48 -5.01 27.81
CA HIS A 167 13.88 -5.40 27.69
C HIS A 167 14.71 -5.02 28.94
N ALA A 168 14.37 -3.90 29.58
CA ALA A 168 15.04 -3.44 30.80
C ALA A 168 14.69 -4.26 32.05
N GLU A 169 13.56 -4.98 32.05
CA GLU A 169 13.14 -5.90 33.11
C GLU A 169 13.94 -7.21 33.18
N THR A 170 15.01 -7.36 32.40
CA THR A 170 16.11 -8.24 32.81
C THR A 170 17.09 -7.38 33.63
N PRO A 171 16.86 -7.16 34.94
CA PRO A 171 17.83 -6.44 35.75
C PRO A 171 19.18 -7.16 35.61
N PRO A 172 20.31 -6.44 35.46
CA PRO A 172 21.60 -7.09 35.54
C PRO A 172 21.61 -7.86 36.86
N ALA A 173 22.00 -9.13 36.81
CA ALA A 173 22.10 -9.97 38.01
C ALA A 173 22.79 -9.13 39.09
N ARG A 174 22.08 -8.87 40.20
CA ARG A 174 22.69 -8.13 41.32
C ARG A 174 24.03 -8.81 41.59
N PRO A 175 25.15 -8.08 41.62
CA PRO A 175 26.43 -8.70 41.94
C PRO A 175 26.27 -9.44 43.26
N ASP A 176 26.73 -10.70 43.26
CA ASP A 176 26.67 -11.60 44.41
C ASP A 176 27.21 -10.83 45.64
N PRO A 177 26.50 -10.80 46.78
CA PRO A 177 26.98 -10.11 47.98
C PRO A 177 28.41 -10.53 48.42
N ALA A 178 28.95 -11.64 47.91
CA ALA A 178 30.34 -12.05 48.09
C ALA A 178 31.40 -11.11 47.47
N ASP A 179 31.04 -10.24 46.53
CA ASP A 179 32.00 -9.37 45.82
C ASP A 179 32.27 -8.03 46.54
N ARG A 180 31.65 -7.81 47.72
CA ARG A 180 31.95 -6.67 48.59
C ARG A 180 33.02 -7.05 49.61
N ARG A 181 34.29 -7.13 49.20
CA ARG A 181 35.39 -7.14 50.18
C ARG A 181 35.62 -5.72 50.72
N PRO A 182 35.63 -5.51 52.04
CA PRO A 182 36.05 -4.24 52.61
C PRO A 182 37.57 -4.08 52.47
N SER A 183 37.99 -2.92 51.96
CA SER A 183 39.38 -2.47 51.86
C SER A 183 39.97 -2.13 53.22
#